data_AF-A0A920H7Z0-F1
#
_entry.id   AF-A0A920H7Z0-F1
#
_cell.length_a   1.000
_cell.length_b   1.000
_cell.length_c   1.000
_cell.angle_alpha   90.00
_cell.angle_beta   90.00
_cell.angle_gamma   90.00
#
_symmetry.space_group_name_H-M   'P 1'
#
loop_
_entity.id
_entity.type
_entity.pdbx_description
1 polymer ?
#
loop_
_entity_poly.entity_id
_entity_poly.type
_entity_poly.pdbx_seq_one_letter_code
_entity_poly.pdbx_strand_id
1 'polypeptide(L)' 'MLKYADLFWGIGGFSNGFDLLNYECVFSSDIDKKQLKHTS' A
#
# COMPACT_ATOMS: atom_id res chain seq x y z
N MET A 1 0.69 -11.65 -12.10
CA MET A 1 0.73 -10.76 -10.93
C MET A 1 0.15 -9.42 -11.34
N LEU A 2 -0.90 -8.96 -10.67
CA LEU A 2 -1.56 -7.69 -10.99
C LEU A 2 -0.87 -6.58 -10.19
N LYS A 3 -0.61 -5.43 -10.85
CA LYS A 3 0.09 -4.29 -10.26
C LYS A 3 -0.90 -3.18 -9.96
N TYR A 4 -0.73 -2.49 -8.83
CA TYR A 4 -1.60 -1.39 -8.43
C TYR A 4 -0.83 -0.23 -7.78
N ALA A 5 -1.49 0.92 -7.72
CA ALA A 5 -1.04 2.10 -7.00
C ALA A 5 -2.05 2.45 -5.91
N ASP A 6 -1.58 2.81 -4.72
CA ASP A 6 -2.39 3.14 -3.55
C ASP A 6 -2.20 4.61 -3.15
N LEU A 7 -3.12 5.49 -3.55
CA LEU A 7 -2.95 6.94 -3.44
C LEU A 7 -3.38 7.53 -2.09
N PHE A 8 -4.06 6.74 -1.27
CA PHE A 8 -4.57 7.11 0.06
C PHE A 8 -4.33 5.94 1.00
N TRP A 9 -3.07 5.53 1.09
CA TRP A 9 -2.66 4.28 1.75
C TRP A 9 -3.18 4.17 3.19
N GLY A 10 -3.28 5.31 3.88
CA GLY A 10 -3.76 5.39 5.26
C GLY A 10 -2.94 4.45 6.15
N ILE A 11 -3.64 3.55 6.84
CA ILE A 11 -3.02 2.55 7.73
C ILE A 11 -2.68 1.22 7.03
N GLY A 12 -2.81 1.13 5.70
CA GLY A 12 -2.41 -0.04 4.91
C GLY A 12 -3.41 -1.21 4.84
N GLY A 13 -4.66 -1.01 5.25
CA GLY A 13 -5.68 -2.08 5.22
C GLY A 13 -5.97 -2.62 3.82
N PHE A 14 -5.97 -1.75 2.80
CA PHE A 14 -6.23 -2.14 1.41
C PHE A 14 -5.06 -2.94 0.83
N SER A 15 -3.83 -2.49 1.08
CA SER A 15 -2.63 -3.18 0.62
C SER A 15 -2.51 -4.58 1.22
N ASN A 16 -2.76 -4.73 2.53
CA ASN A 16 -2.74 -6.05 3.19
C ASN A 16 -3.73 -7.04 2.57
N GLY A 17 -4.92 -6.58 2.14
CA GLY A 17 -5.86 -7.42 1.42
C GLY A 17 -5.37 -7.86 0.04
N PHE A 18 -4.61 -6.99 -0.63
CA PHE A 18 -4.03 -7.26 -1.94
C PHE A 18 -2.79 -8.14 -1.89
N ASP A 19 -2.04 -8.11 -0.79
CA ASP A 19 -0.94 -9.05 -0.54
C ASP A 19 -1.45 -10.50 -0.46
N LEU A 20 -2.61 -10.71 0.18
CA LEU A 20 -3.27 -12.03 0.23
C LEU A 20 -3.73 -12.53 -1.16
N LEU A 21 -3.95 -11.61 -2.10
CA LEU A 21 -4.29 -11.91 -3.49
C LEU A 21 -3.06 -11.98 -4.41
N ASN A 22 -1.86 -11.84 -3.83
CA ASN A 22 -0.58 -11.87 -4.55
C ASN A 22 -0.48 -10.74 -5.60
N TYR A 23 -0.98 -9.55 -5.25
CA TYR A 23 -0.87 -8.34 -6.06
C TYR A 23 0.33 -7.52 -5.60
N GLU A 24 0.95 -6.77 -6.52
CA GLU A 24 2.13 -5.96 -6.22
C GLU A 24 1.76 -4.47 -6.15
N CYS A 25 2.03 -3.84 -4.99
CA CYS A 25 1.96 -2.39 -4.87
C CYS A 25 3.23 -1.77 -5.46
N VAL A 26 3.11 -1.05 -6.57
CA VAL A 26 4.27 -0.41 -7.23
C VAL A 26 4.45 1.05 -6.84
N PHE A 27 3.44 1.63 -6.17
CA PHE A 27 3.46 3.01 -5.71
C PHE A 27 2.42 3.20 -4.60
N SER A 28 2.82 3.81 -3.48
CA SER A 28 1.90 4.21 -2.42
C SER A 28 2.14 5.67 -2.04
N SER A 29 1.06 6.41 -1.81
CA SER A 29 1.07 7.80 -1.37
C SER A 29 0.08 7.98 -0.24
N ASP A 30 0.44 8.84 0.71
CA ASP A 30 -0.49 9.37 1.70
C ASP A 30 -0.11 10.81 2.05
N ILE A 31 -1.09 11.60 2.48
CA ILE A 31 -0.85 12.97 2.92
C ILE A 31 -0.25 13.00 4.34
N ASP A 32 -0.57 12.00 5.17
CA ASP A 32 -0.02 11.86 6.52
C ASP A 32 1.33 11.13 6.48
N LYS A 33 2.40 11.92 6.61
CA LYS A 33 3.78 11.42 6.69
C LYS A 33 4.03 10.47 7.85
N LYS A 34 3.17 10.42 8.88
CA LYS A 34 3.34 9.50 10.01
C LYS A 34 2.96 8.06 9.67
N GLN A 35 2.13 7.86 8.66
CA GLN A 35 1.61 6.53 8.35
C GLN A 35 2.63 5.69 7.59
N LEU A 36 3.41 6.32 6.70
CA LEU A 36 4.51 5.74 5.89
C LEU A 36 5.68 5.27 6.77
N LYS A 37 5.45 4.27 7.63
CA LYS A 37 6.51 3.54 8.32
C LYS A 37 6.94 2.38 7.44
N HIS A 38 8.11 2.59 6.84
CA HIS A 38 9.05 1.62 6.28
C HIS A 38 8.69 0.15 6.55
N THR A 39 7.98 -0.47 5.62
CA THR A 39 8.19 -1.89 5.33
C THR A 39 9.60 -1.99 4.75
N SER A 40 10.50 -2.56 5.56
CA SER A 40 11.86 -2.94 5.17
C SER A 40 11.82 -4.29 4.47
#